data_AF-A0A2E9JX10-F1
#
_entry.id   AF-A0A2E9JX10-F1
#
_cell.length_a   1.000
_cell.length_b   1.000
_cell.length_c   1.000
_cell.angle_alpha   90.00
_cell.angle_beta   90.00
_cell.angle_gamma   90.00
#
_symmetry.space_group_name_H-M   'P 1'
#
loop_
_entity.id
_entity.type
_entity.pdbx_description
1 polymer ?
#
loop_
_entity_poly.entity_id
_entity_poly.type
_entity_poly.pdbx_seq_one_letter_code
_entity_poly.pdbx_strand_id
1 'polypeptide(L)'
;MRSYDLTELNEMSSLSRRTISDYVARGLLMGPSHRGRGARYSQRDLDALRVIPRLRTIMKREFPTLISVRDFLAELSISDLRHLVRLNNERTFEIEVRRIRLSCQLKTFLPAVSPERLTDVLAELTPEQICGLDRGHIQIGSLLDLDALTSDSRSNGNASNSFDHSAASSGNGFTDPRYERFGNSTVQVRIDRKALENQGEKTSLSDAMRNFAEQIETLLKASG
;
A
#
# COMPACT_ATOMS: atom_id res chain seq x y z
N MET A 1 5.31 21.24 18.72
CA MET A 1 4.92 19.81 18.75
C MET A 1 4.59 19.44 20.18
N ARG A 2 3.54 18.63 20.42
CA ARG A 2 3.21 18.14 21.77
C ARG A 2 4.25 17.11 22.20
N SER A 3 4.66 17.18 23.46
CA SER A 3 5.68 16.32 24.05
C SER A 3 5.21 15.83 25.41
N TYR A 4 5.45 14.57 25.71
CA TYR A 4 4.90 13.87 26.87
C TYR A 4 6.01 13.36 27.77
N ASP A 5 5.85 13.43 29.08
CA ASP A 5 6.73 12.70 29.99
C ASP A 5 6.33 11.22 30.10
N LEU A 6 7.14 10.44 30.84
CA LEU A 6 6.91 9.00 31.01
C LEU A 6 5.63 8.68 31.80
N THR A 7 5.18 9.58 32.68
CA THR A 7 3.94 9.40 33.44
C THR A 7 2.73 9.63 32.54
N GLU A 8 2.74 10.72 31.79
CA GLU A 8 1.72 11.04 30.78
C GLU A 8 1.60 9.91 29.75
N LEU A 9 2.74 9.38 29.26
CA LEU A 9 2.70 8.23 28.35
C LEU A 9 2.07 6.99 28.99
N ASN A 10 2.39 6.70 30.25
CA ASN A 10 1.84 5.54 30.96
C ASN A 10 0.31 5.65 31.06
N GLU A 11 -0.19 6.81 31.47
CA GLU A 11 -1.62 7.09 31.60
C GLU A 11 -2.34 7.04 30.24
N MET A 12 -1.75 7.66 29.21
CA MET A 12 -2.40 7.81 27.90
C MET A 12 -2.33 6.56 27.00
N SER A 13 -1.33 5.69 27.20
CA SER A 13 -1.18 4.44 26.44
C SER A 13 -1.70 3.21 27.19
N SER A 14 -2.02 3.35 28.48
CA SER A 14 -2.35 2.24 29.39
C SER A 14 -1.25 1.18 29.49
N LEU A 15 0.00 1.53 29.17
CA LEU A 15 1.15 0.64 29.25
C LEU A 15 2.02 0.96 30.45
N SER A 16 2.48 -0.08 31.15
CA SER A 16 3.36 0.08 32.30
C SER A 16 4.67 0.79 31.91
N ARG A 17 5.24 1.60 32.82
CA ARG A 17 6.55 2.24 32.58
C ARG A 17 7.64 1.22 32.22
N ARG A 18 7.58 0.03 32.81
CA ARG A 18 8.49 -1.09 32.51
C ARG A 18 8.36 -1.55 31.05
N THR A 19 7.13 -1.66 30.54
CA THR A 19 6.85 -2.03 29.15
C THR A 19 7.35 -0.95 28.19
N ILE A 20 7.10 0.32 28.51
CA ILE A 20 7.59 1.44 27.70
C ILE A 20 9.13 1.42 27.64
N SER A 21 9.81 1.23 28.77
CA SER A 21 11.28 1.10 28.81
C SER A 21 11.78 -0.10 28.01
N ASP A 22 11.10 -1.26 28.07
CA ASP A 22 11.44 -2.44 27.27
C ASP A 22 11.27 -2.17 25.76
N TYR A 23 10.23 -1.45 25.35
CA TYR A 23 10.02 -1.05 23.95
C TYR A 23 11.07 -0.07 23.46
N VAL A 24 11.49 0.89 24.29
CA VAL A 24 12.64 1.77 23.99
C VAL A 24 13.93 0.95 23.86
N ALA A 25 14.20 0.04 24.80
CA ALA A 25 15.41 -0.79 24.78
C ALA A 25 15.49 -1.70 23.55
N ARG A 26 14.35 -2.16 23.04
CA ARG A 26 14.25 -2.97 21.81
C ARG A 26 14.20 -2.14 20.52
N GLY A 27 14.21 -0.81 20.63
CA GLY A 27 14.18 0.11 19.50
C GLY A 27 12.82 0.23 18.80
N LEU A 28 11.72 -0.18 19.44
CA LEU A 28 10.36 0.04 18.89
C LEU A 28 9.95 1.53 18.97
N LEU A 29 10.60 2.27 19.86
CA LEU A 29 10.44 3.70 20.02
C LEU A 29 11.81 4.34 19.87
N MET A 30 11.86 5.55 19.32
CA MET A 30 13.12 6.29 19.18
C MET A 30 13.72 6.69 20.53
N GLY A 31 12.93 6.58 21.60
CA GLY A 31 13.30 7.02 22.94
C GLY A 31 13.05 8.51 23.12
N PRO A 32 13.26 9.01 24.34
CA PRO A 32 13.00 10.42 24.64
C PRO A 32 14.02 11.33 23.93
N SER A 33 13.56 12.54 23.59
CA SER A 33 14.36 13.61 22.97
C SER A 33 15.64 13.97 23.75
N HIS A 34 15.67 13.73 25.05
CA HIS A 34 16.82 13.94 25.93
C HIS A 34 16.81 12.93 27.08
N ARG A 35 18.00 12.64 27.62
CA ARG A 35 18.17 11.73 28.76
C ARG A 35 18.07 12.49 30.09
N GLY A 36 17.61 11.81 31.15
CA GLY A 36 17.58 12.33 32.51
C GLY A 36 16.18 12.73 33.01
N ARG A 37 16.13 13.46 34.14
CA ARG A 37 14.88 13.99 34.69
C ARG A 37 14.28 14.99 33.69
N GLY A 38 13.02 14.76 33.31
CA GLY A 38 12.32 15.58 32.32
C GLY A 38 12.27 15.00 30.91
N ALA A 39 12.84 13.82 30.67
CA ALA A 39 12.80 13.11 29.39
C ALA A 39 11.41 13.18 28.73
N ARG A 40 11.36 13.77 27.53
CA ARG A 40 10.12 13.97 26.76
C ARG A 40 10.07 13.08 25.52
N TYR A 41 8.92 12.46 25.32
CA TYR A 41 8.55 11.65 24.17
C TYR A 41 7.67 12.44 23.22
N SER A 42 7.75 12.11 21.94
CA SER A 42 6.97 12.77 20.90
C SER A 42 5.54 12.22 20.83
N GLN A 43 4.64 12.96 20.18
CA GLN A 43 3.32 12.42 19.81
C GLN A 43 3.43 11.13 18.99
N ARG A 44 4.45 11.01 18.12
CA ARG A 44 4.69 9.80 17.32
C ARG A 44 4.90 8.58 18.21
N ASP A 45 5.64 8.73 19.31
CA ASP A 45 5.89 7.65 20.27
C ASP A 45 4.62 7.22 21.00
N LEU A 46 3.77 8.18 21.38
CA LEU A 46 2.46 7.89 21.98
C LEU A 46 1.55 7.14 21.00
N ASP A 47 1.51 7.57 19.74
CA ASP A 47 0.70 6.91 18.71
C ASP A 47 1.22 5.48 18.45
N ALA A 48 2.53 5.30 18.35
CA ALA A 48 3.15 3.98 18.23
C ALA A 48 2.83 3.07 19.43
N LEU A 49 2.90 3.60 20.66
CA LEU A 49 2.56 2.86 21.89
C LEU A 49 1.10 2.37 21.89
N ARG A 50 0.19 3.08 21.24
CA ARG A 50 -1.21 2.66 21.09
C ARG A 50 -1.43 1.63 19.99
N VAL A 51 -0.59 1.66 18.95
CA VAL A 51 -0.68 0.72 17.82
C VAL A 51 -0.01 -0.62 18.12
N ILE A 52 1.13 -0.63 18.84
CA ILE A 52 1.92 -1.84 19.11
C ILE A 52 1.08 -2.98 19.72
N PRO A 53 0.28 -2.77 20.80
CA PRO A 53 -0.52 -3.83 21.38
C PRO A 53 -1.51 -4.43 20.38
N ARG A 54 -2.14 -3.58 19.55
CA ARG A 54 -3.15 -3.98 18.56
C ARG A 54 -2.55 -4.82 17.44
N LEU A 55 -1.38 -4.43 16.93
CA LEU A 55 -0.65 -5.25 15.96
C LEU A 55 -0.34 -6.64 16.53
N ARG A 56 0.06 -6.70 17.81
CA ARG A 56 0.42 -7.96 18.48
C ARG A 56 -0.77 -8.86 18.82
N THR A 57 -1.97 -8.29 19.00
CA THR A 57 -3.18 -9.07 19.33
C THR A 57 -3.96 -9.46 18.09
N ILE A 58 -4.27 -8.49 17.21
CA ILE A 58 -5.15 -8.68 16.05
C ILE A 58 -4.38 -9.36 14.91
N MET A 59 -3.14 -8.94 14.66
CA MET A 59 -2.34 -9.37 13.50
C MET A 59 -1.13 -10.22 13.92
N LYS A 60 -1.31 -11.08 14.93
CA LYS A 60 -0.23 -11.91 15.48
C LYS A 60 0.42 -12.84 14.43
N ARG A 61 -0.33 -13.26 13.40
CA ARG A 61 0.18 -14.14 12.34
C ARG A 61 1.15 -13.38 11.42
N GLU A 62 0.83 -12.13 11.13
CA GLU A 62 1.60 -11.24 10.26
C GLU A 62 2.77 -10.58 11.02
N PHE A 63 2.59 -10.33 12.32
CA PHE A 63 3.60 -9.74 13.20
C PHE A 63 3.96 -10.69 14.35
N PRO A 64 4.63 -11.83 14.06
CA PRO A 64 4.95 -12.83 15.07
C PRO A 64 6.00 -12.34 16.08
N THR A 65 6.84 -11.37 15.70
CA THR A 65 7.94 -10.88 16.54
C THR A 65 7.89 -9.36 16.73
N LEU A 66 8.46 -8.88 17.83
CA LEU A 66 8.61 -7.44 18.05
C LEU A 66 9.53 -6.76 17.02
N ILE A 67 10.42 -7.53 16.37
CA ILE A 67 11.27 -7.03 15.29
C ILE A 67 10.40 -6.70 14.07
N SER A 68 9.48 -7.59 13.66
CA SER A 68 8.55 -7.31 12.56
C SER A 68 7.66 -6.10 12.82
N VAL A 69 7.25 -5.89 14.08
CA VAL A 69 6.51 -4.69 14.49
C VAL A 69 7.38 -3.44 14.37
N ARG A 70 8.62 -3.50 14.87
CA ARG A 70 9.57 -2.38 14.79
C ARG A 70 9.81 -1.96 13.33
N ASP A 71 10.10 -2.92 12.47
CA ASP A 71 10.45 -2.64 11.07
C ASP A 71 9.27 -1.99 10.35
N PHE A 72 8.05 -2.48 10.58
CA PHE A 72 6.84 -1.84 10.08
C PHE A 72 6.60 -0.43 10.63
N LEU A 73 6.76 -0.21 11.94
CA LEU A 73 6.61 1.12 12.55
C LEU A 73 7.64 2.13 12.03
N ALA A 74 8.81 1.67 11.58
CA ALA A 74 9.84 2.51 10.98
C ALA A 74 9.43 3.01 9.59
N GLU A 75 8.68 2.20 8.83
CA GLU A 75 8.15 2.57 7.51
C GLU A 75 6.95 3.52 7.59
N LEU A 76 6.21 3.51 8.71
CA LEU A 76 5.02 4.35 8.87
C LEU A 76 5.34 5.85 8.94
N SER A 77 4.54 6.65 8.26
CA SER A 77 4.51 8.10 8.47
C SER A 77 3.78 8.44 9.77
N ILE A 78 3.94 9.68 10.23
CA ILE A 78 3.20 10.17 11.40
C ILE A 78 1.68 10.23 11.11
N SER A 79 1.31 10.51 9.86
CA SER A 79 -0.09 10.54 9.42
C SER A 79 -0.72 9.14 9.50
N ASP A 80 0.01 8.11 9.06
CA ASP A 80 -0.45 6.71 9.09
C ASP A 80 -0.65 6.23 10.53
N LEU A 81 0.30 6.51 11.42
CA LEU A 81 0.18 6.19 12.84
C LEU A 81 -1.07 6.83 13.45
N ARG A 82 -1.29 8.13 13.21
CA ARG A 82 -2.49 8.81 13.71
C ARG A 82 -3.76 8.24 13.11
N HIS A 83 -3.75 7.86 11.83
CA HIS A 83 -4.88 7.23 11.18
C HIS A 83 -5.21 5.89 11.87
N LEU A 84 -4.22 5.00 12.03
CA LEU A 84 -4.39 3.71 12.69
C LEU A 84 -4.88 3.82 14.14
N VAL A 85 -4.40 4.82 14.90
CA VAL A 85 -4.87 5.06 16.28
C VAL A 85 -6.36 5.43 16.34
N ARG A 86 -6.90 6.09 15.32
CA ARG A 86 -8.32 6.51 15.27
C ARG A 86 -9.28 5.38 14.90
N LEU A 87 -8.76 4.30 14.32
CA LEU A 87 -9.59 3.16 13.89
C LEU A 87 -10.00 2.34 15.11
N ASN A 88 -11.25 2.44 15.55
CA ASN A 88 -11.74 1.66 16.69
C ASN A 88 -12.16 0.24 16.32
N ASN A 89 -12.49 -0.01 15.05
CA ASN A 89 -12.89 -1.33 14.56
C ASN A 89 -11.66 -2.18 14.22
N GLU A 90 -11.60 -3.40 14.75
CA GLU A 90 -10.48 -4.33 14.52
C GLU A 90 -10.33 -4.75 13.05
N ARG A 91 -11.44 -5.02 12.36
CA ARG A 91 -11.43 -5.41 10.94
C ARG A 91 -10.94 -4.26 10.08
N THR A 92 -11.43 -3.04 10.31
CA THR A 92 -10.96 -1.85 9.59
C THR A 92 -9.48 -1.58 9.85
N PHE A 93 -9.04 -1.76 11.10
CA PHE A 93 -7.63 -1.65 11.45
C PHE A 93 -6.75 -2.66 10.69
N GLU A 94 -7.15 -3.93 10.64
CA GLU A 94 -6.42 -4.96 9.88
C GLU A 94 -6.32 -4.61 8.38
N ILE A 95 -7.43 -4.19 7.78
CA ILE A 95 -7.46 -3.80 6.36
C ILE A 95 -6.53 -2.63 6.09
N GLU A 96 -6.55 -1.59 6.94
CA GLU A 96 -5.71 -0.41 6.75
C GLU A 96 -4.23 -0.71 6.99
N VAL A 97 -3.89 -1.54 7.97
CA VAL A 97 -2.50 -2.00 8.15
C VAL A 97 -2.00 -2.73 6.89
N ARG A 98 -2.83 -3.60 6.29
CA ARG A 98 -2.47 -4.27 5.04
C ARG A 98 -2.36 -3.30 3.86
N ARG A 99 -3.28 -2.35 3.76
CA ARG A 99 -3.24 -1.30 2.73
C ARG A 99 -1.94 -0.50 2.80
N ILE A 100 -1.52 -0.08 4.00
CA ILE A 100 -0.27 0.64 4.19
C ILE A 100 0.94 -0.22 3.82
N ARG A 101 0.96 -1.50 4.24
CA ARG A 101 2.03 -2.44 3.85
C ARG A 101 2.14 -2.58 2.34
N LEU A 102 1.01 -2.76 1.65
CA LEU A 102 0.97 -2.82 0.19
C LEU A 102 1.48 -1.52 -0.44
N SER A 103 1.09 -0.36 0.08
CA SER A 103 1.59 0.94 -0.41
C SER A 103 3.11 1.06 -0.27
N CYS A 104 3.68 0.67 0.88
CA CYS A 104 5.14 0.67 1.09
C CYS A 104 5.86 -0.30 0.14
N GLN A 105 5.30 -1.49 -0.08
CA GLN A 105 5.86 -2.46 -1.03
C GLN A 105 5.80 -1.94 -2.46
N LEU A 106 4.63 -1.48 -2.92
CA LEU A 106 4.43 -0.97 -4.27
C LEU A 106 5.32 0.24 -4.56
N LYS A 107 5.54 1.12 -3.58
CA LYS A 107 6.49 2.24 -3.71
C LYS A 107 7.91 1.79 -4.04
N THR A 108 8.31 0.62 -3.55
CA THR A 108 9.65 0.05 -3.82
C THR A 108 9.75 -0.48 -5.26
N PHE A 109 8.66 -1.02 -5.79
CA PHE A 109 8.61 -1.60 -7.14
C PHE A 109 8.26 -0.58 -8.24
N LEU A 110 7.50 0.46 -7.90
CA LEU A 110 6.98 1.48 -8.82
C LEU A 110 7.45 2.87 -8.38
N PRO A 111 8.78 3.14 -8.35
CA PRO A 111 9.29 4.45 -7.92
C PRO A 111 8.86 5.60 -8.84
N ALA A 112 8.42 5.30 -10.07
CA ALA A 112 7.91 6.28 -11.03
C ALA A 112 6.47 6.72 -10.77
N VAL A 113 5.73 6.03 -9.89
CA VAL A 113 4.34 6.34 -9.54
C VAL A 113 4.32 7.17 -8.26
N SER A 114 3.58 8.28 -8.28
CA SER A 114 3.44 9.11 -7.07
C SER A 114 2.73 8.35 -5.94
N PRO A 115 3.11 8.56 -4.67
CA PRO A 115 2.52 7.85 -3.54
C PRO A 115 1.03 8.20 -3.33
N GLU A 116 0.60 9.39 -3.77
CA GLU A 116 -0.80 9.81 -3.72
C GLU A 116 -1.65 8.92 -4.63
N ARG A 117 -1.20 8.70 -5.87
CA ARG A 117 -1.89 7.81 -6.82
C ARG A 117 -1.97 6.36 -6.34
N LEU A 118 -0.89 5.85 -5.75
CA LEU A 118 -0.92 4.51 -5.12
C LEU A 118 -1.98 4.45 -4.01
N THR A 119 -2.11 5.51 -3.23
CA THR A 119 -3.11 5.60 -2.15
C THR A 119 -4.52 5.62 -2.71
N ASP A 120 -4.78 6.41 -3.75
CA ASP A 120 -6.09 6.51 -4.41
C ASP A 120 -6.53 5.16 -5.00
N VAL A 121 -5.63 4.51 -5.73
CA VAL A 121 -5.90 3.21 -6.35
C VAL A 121 -6.15 2.14 -5.29
N LEU A 122 -5.35 2.11 -4.23
CA LEU A 122 -5.60 1.19 -3.11
C LEU A 122 -6.89 1.54 -2.35
N ALA A 123 -7.36 2.79 -2.40
CA ALA A 123 -8.61 3.22 -1.80
C ALA A 123 -9.84 2.65 -2.52
N GLU A 124 -9.76 2.48 -3.84
CA GLU A 124 -10.83 1.91 -4.67
C GLU A 124 -10.99 0.39 -4.52
N LEU A 125 -9.95 -0.30 -4.05
CA LEU A 125 -9.98 -1.76 -3.85
C LEU A 125 -10.88 -2.16 -2.66
N THR A 126 -11.60 -3.27 -2.84
CA THR A 126 -12.39 -3.85 -1.75
C THR A 126 -11.49 -4.41 -0.65
N PRO A 127 -11.98 -4.48 0.60
CA PRO A 127 -11.27 -5.12 1.69
C PRO A 127 -10.77 -6.53 1.37
N GLU A 128 -11.57 -7.32 0.65
CA GLU A 128 -11.23 -8.69 0.25
C GLU A 128 -10.09 -8.71 -0.75
N GLN A 129 -10.08 -7.77 -1.70
CA GLN A 129 -9.00 -7.60 -2.66
C GLN A 129 -7.70 -7.19 -1.98
N ILE A 130 -7.75 -6.24 -1.03
CA ILE A 130 -6.57 -5.82 -0.24
C ILE A 130 -6.00 -7.01 0.54
N CYS A 131 -6.87 -7.79 1.19
CA CYS A 131 -6.44 -8.98 1.93
C CYS A 131 -5.87 -10.06 1.00
N GLY A 132 -6.45 -10.23 -0.18
CA GLY A 132 -5.98 -11.18 -1.19
C GLY A 132 -4.62 -10.78 -1.76
N LEU A 133 -4.41 -9.50 -2.06
CA LEU A 133 -3.15 -8.95 -2.55
C LEU A 133 -2.03 -9.06 -1.51
N ASP A 134 -2.27 -8.63 -0.26
CA ASP A 134 -1.26 -8.68 0.82
C ASP A 134 -0.80 -10.11 1.11
N ARG A 135 -1.67 -11.10 0.92
CA ARG A 135 -1.36 -12.53 1.09
C ARG A 135 -0.79 -13.19 -0.17
N GLY A 136 -0.72 -12.49 -1.29
CA GLY A 136 -0.29 -13.05 -2.58
C GLY A 136 -1.30 -14.01 -3.22
N HIS A 137 -2.56 -14.02 -2.76
CA HIS A 137 -3.63 -14.82 -3.36
C HIS A 137 -4.19 -14.18 -4.64
N ILE A 138 -3.98 -12.88 -4.82
CA ILE A 138 -4.37 -12.14 -6.01
C ILE A 138 -3.12 -11.52 -6.62
N GLN A 139 -2.99 -11.57 -7.94
CA GLN A 139 -1.87 -10.95 -8.65
C GLN A 139 -2.10 -9.44 -8.75
N ILE A 140 -1.06 -8.64 -8.52
CA ILE A 140 -1.16 -7.18 -8.59
C ILE A 140 -1.64 -6.73 -9.98
N GLY A 141 -1.10 -7.33 -11.05
CA GLY A 141 -1.48 -7.01 -12.42
C GLY A 141 -2.91 -7.43 -12.83
N SER A 142 -3.60 -8.25 -12.02
CA SER A 142 -5.01 -8.59 -12.30
C SER A 142 -5.99 -7.57 -11.75
N LEU A 143 -5.55 -6.73 -10.81
CA LEU A 143 -6.39 -5.72 -10.16
C LEU A 143 -5.96 -4.29 -10.50
N LEU A 144 -4.67 -4.08 -10.78
CA LEU A 144 -4.12 -2.76 -11.08
C LEU A 144 -3.70 -2.72 -12.54
N ASP A 145 -4.22 -1.73 -13.26
CA ASP A 145 -3.71 -1.37 -14.59
C ASP A 145 -2.37 -0.63 -14.41
N LEU A 146 -1.28 -1.39 -14.49
CA LEU A 146 0.09 -0.88 -14.30
C LEU A 146 0.51 0.08 -15.43
N ASP A 147 -0.05 -0.09 -16.62
CA ASP A 147 0.21 0.80 -17.75
C ASP A 147 -0.46 2.15 -17.52
N ALA A 148 -1.72 2.16 -17.06
CA ALA A 148 -2.39 3.40 -16.66
C ALA A 148 -1.67 4.14 -15.53
N LEU A 149 -1.13 3.41 -14.54
CA LEU A 149 -0.40 3.98 -13.41
C LEU A 149 0.93 4.66 -13.79
N THR A 150 1.58 4.19 -14.86
CA THR A 150 2.90 4.69 -15.29
C THR A 150 2.83 5.68 -16.46
N SER A 151 1.74 5.68 -17.23
CA SER A 151 1.55 6.53 -18.42
C SER A 151 1.49 8.02 -18.11
N ASP A 152 0.92 8.41 -16.96
CA ASP A 152 0.76 9.83 -16.58
C ASP A 152 2.09 10.51 -16.22
N SER A 153 3.11 9.74 -15.82
CA SER A 153 4.42 10.30 -15.48
C SER A 153 5.22 10.79 -16.69
N ARG A 154 4.76 10.51 -17.92
CA ARG A 154 5.47 10.89 -19.18
C ARG A 154 4.89 12.10 -19.91
N SER A 155 3.75 12.66 -19.50
CA SER A 155 3.12 13.77 -20.25
C SER A 155 3.53 15.18 -19.79
N ASN A 156 4.26 15.33 -18.69
CA ASN A 156 4.52 16.65 -18.10
C ASN A 156 5.79 17.37 -18.60
N GLY A 157 6.18 17.15 -19.86
CA GLY A 157 7.42 17.67 -20.42
C GLY A 157 7.40 17.89 -21.92
N ASN A 158 6.39 18.58 -22.45
CA ASN A 158 6.50 19.36 -23.69
C ASN A 158 5.23 20.20 -23.92
N ALA A 159 5.11 21.32 -23.20
CA ALA A 159 4.32 22.45 -23.67
C ALA A 159 5.22 23.31 -24.55
N SER A 160 5.48 22.86 -25.78
CA SER A 160 5.98 23.73 -26.83
C SER A 160 4.86 24.70 -27.23
N ASN A 161 5.19 25.99 -27.21
CA ASN A 161 4.35 27.09 -27.66
C ASN A 161 3.70 26.77 -29.02
N SER A 162 2.37 26.75 -29.04
CA SER A 162 1.55 26.84 -30.24
C SER A 162 1.03 28.27 -30.35
N PHE A 163 1.56 29.02 -31.32
CA PHE A 163 0.97 30.25 -31.85
C PHE A 163 0.52 29.97 -33.29
N ASP A 164 -0.80 30.08 -33.48
CA ASP A 164 -1.54 30.66 -34.61
C ASP A 164 -1.19 30.30 -36.08
N HIS A 165 -2.16 29.71 -36.80
CA HIS A 165 -3.08 30.40 -37.73
C HIS A 165 -3.56 29.52 -38.92
N SER A 166 -4.79 29.83 -39.37
CA SER A 166 -5.41 29.58 -40.69
C SER A 166 -6.14 28.24 -40.87
N ALA A 167 -7.47 28.15 -41.06
CA ALA A 167 -8.43 28.77 -42.00
C ALA A 167 -8.92 27.73 -43.03
N ALA A 168 -10.24 27.49 -42.99
CA ALA A 168 -11.18 27.05 -44.03
C ALA A 168 -10.74 26.09 -45.16
N SER A 169 -11.47 24.98 -45.31
CA SER A 169 -12.04 24.59 -46.61
C SER A 169 -13.20 23.60 -46.46
N SER A 170 -14.31 23.93 -47.13
CA SER A 170 -15.48 23.09 -47.39
C SER A 170 -15.14 21.85 -48.22
N GLY A 171 -15.93 20.78 -48.05
CA GLY A 171 -15.94 19.62 -48.94
C GLY A 171 -17.03 18.60 -48.56
N ASN A 172 -18.15 18.64 -49.27
CA ASN A 172 -19.21 17.61 -49.26
C ASN A 172 -18.69 16.27 -49.81
N GLY A 173 -19.16 15.14 -49.25
CA GLY A 173 -18.94 13.81 -49.84
C GLY A 173 -19.70 12.71 -49.09
N PHE A 174 -20.52 11.98 -49.84
CA PHE A 174 -21.56 11.04 -49.40
C PHE A 174 -21.02 9.59 -49.25
N THR A 175 -21.63 8.81 -48.35
CA THR A 175 -21.71 7.33 -48.23
C THR A 175 -20.46 6.46 -48.00
N ASP A 176 -20.43 5.74 -46.85
CA ASP A 176 -20.45 4.25 -46.81
C ASP A 176 -20.87 3.75 -45.40
N PRO A 177 -21.97 2.96 -45.24
CA PRO A 177 -22.35 2.33 -43.98
C PRO A 177 -21.79 0.89 -43.91
N ARG A 178 -20.53 0.75 -43.53
CA ARG A 178 -19.92 -0.57 -43.25
C ARG A 178 -18.89 -0.49 -42.13
N TYR A 179 -19.38 -0.43 -40.89
CA TYR A 179 -18.76 -1.10 -39.75
C TYR A 179 -19.83 -1.38 -38.70
N GLU A 180 -20.49 -2.53 -38.85
CA GLU A 180 -20.90 -3.29 -37.68
C GLU A 180 -19.63 -3.84 -37.03
N ARG A 181 -19.39 -3.53 -35.76
CA ARG A 181 -18.60 -4.43 -34.91
C ARG A 181 -18.99 -4.32 -33.44
N PHE A 182 -19.91 -5.22 -33.09
CA PHE A 182 -19.97 -6.05 -31.88
C PHE A 182 -19.41 -5.49 -30.57
N GLY A 183 -20.33 -5.36 -29.60
CA GLY A 183 -20.25 -6.20 -28.39
C GLY A 183 -19.65 -5.55 -27.16
N ASN A 184 -20.52 -4.94 -26.34
CA ASN A 184 -20.28 -4.75 -24.91
C ASN A 184 -20.14 -6.13 -24.25
N SER A 185 -18.93 -6.68 -24.20
CA SER A 185 -18.61 -7.87 -23.41
C SER A 185 -18.32 -7.45 -21.98
N THR A 186 -19.35 -7.32 -21.16
CA THR A 186 -19.21 -7.50 -19.71
C THR A 186 -18.88 -8.96 -19.46
N VAL A 187 -17.59 -9.28 -19.37
CA VAL A 187 -17.14 -10.58 -18.87
C VAL A 187 -17.40 -10.61 -17.36
N GLN A 188 -18.59 -11.06 -16.98
CA GLN A 188 -18.83 -11.55 -15.63
C GLN A 188 -17.99 -12.82 -15.44
N VAL A 189 -16.79 -12.68 -14.91
CA VAL A 189 -16.00 -13.82 -14.44
C VAL A 189 -16.73 -14.38 -13.20
N ARG A 190 -17.58 -15.39 -13.43
CA ARG A 190 -18.03 -16.29 -12.37
C ARG A 190 -16.78 -17.05 -11.90
N ILE A 191 -16.22 -16.63 -10.77
CA ILE A 191 -15.19 -17.41 -10.09
C ILE A 191 -15.90 -18.62 -9.49
N ASP A 192 -15.71 -19.78 -10.12
CA ASP A 192 -16.20 -21.05 -9.61
C ASP A 192 -15.58 -21.34 -8.25
N ARG A 193 -16.43 -21.44 -7.23
CA ARG A 193 -16.07 -21.73 -5.83
C ARG A 193 -15.24 -23.01 -5.67
N LYS A 194 -15.26 -23.91 -6.66
CA LYS A 194 -14.51 -25.17 -6.69
C LYS A 194 -13.02 -24.99 -7.03
N ALA A 195 -12.60 -23.86 -7.59
CA ALA A 195 -11.19 -23.60 -7.88
C ALA A 195 -10.36 -23.26 -6.63
N LEU A 196 -11.01 -22.95 -5.50
CA LEU A 196 -10.35 -22.62 -4.24
C LEU A 196 -9.96 -23.84 -3.37
N GLU A 197 -10.40 -25.05 -3.70
CA GLU A 197 -10.21 -26.22 -2.82
C GLU A 197 -8.99 -27.11 -3.15
N ASN A 198 -8.27 -26.88 -4.27
CA ASN A 198 -7.25 -27.84 -4.74
C ASN A 198 -5.81 -27.31 -4.89
N GLN A 199 -5.45 -26.15 -4.35
CA GLN A 199 -4.03 -25.73 -4.28
C GLN A 199 -3.52 -25.77 -2.84
N GLY A 200 -3.31 -27.01 -2.37
CA GLY A 200 -2.55 -27.34 -1.17
C GLY A 200 -1.03 -27.32 -1.37
N GLU A 201 -0.52 -26.70 -2.44
CA GLU A 201 0.90 -26.41 -2.59
C GLU A 201 1.16 -24.94 -2.30
N LYS A 202 1.70 -24.69 -1.11
CA LYS A 202 2.22 -23.38 -0.71
C LYS A 202 3.42 -23.07 -1.61
N THR A 203 3.18 -22.49 -2.78
CA THR A 203 4.23 -21.75 -3.47
C THR A 203 4.65 -20.63 -2.53
N SER A 204 5.91 -20.67 -2.09
CA SER A 204 6.46 -19.59 -1.28
C SER A 204 6.33 -18.30 -2.10
N LEU A 205 6.07 -17.18 -1.45
CA LEU A 205 6.10 -15.86 -2.09
C LEU A 205 7.40 -15.68 -2.89
N SER A 206 8.53 -16.22 -2.39
CA SER A 206 9.81 -16.21 -3.11
C SER A 206 9.78 -16.98 -4.43
N ASP A 207 9.01 -18.06 -4.55
CA ASP A 207 8.88 -18.85 -5.79
C ASP A 207 7.98 -18.16 -6.81
N ALA A 208 6.91 -17.49 -6.33
CA ALA A 208 6.07 -16.63 -7.17
C ALA A 208 6.87 -15.42 -7.70
N MET A 209 7.71 -14.83 -6.85
CA MET A 209 8.59 -13.72 -7.24
C MET A 209 9.72 -14.14 -8.18
N ARG A 210 10.29 -15.35 -8.03
CA ARG A 210 11.30 -15.87 -8.96
C ARG A 210 10.72 -16.14 -10.34
N ASN A 211 9.53 -16.75 -10.43
CA ASN A 211 8.84 -16.94 -11.70
C ASN A 211 8.54 -15.61 -12.41
N PHE A 212 8.18 -14.57 -11.66
CA PHE A 212 7.90 -13.25 -12.23
C PHE A 212 9.14 -12.59 -12.82
N ALA A 213 10.30 -12.71 -12.17
CA ALA A 213 11.56 -12.21 -12.69
C ALA A 213 11.97 -12.92 -13.99
N GLU A 214 11.78 -14.24 -14.06
CA GLU A 214 12.06 -15.04 -15.26
C GLU A 214 11.16 -14.67 -16.45
N GLN A 215 9.89 -14.31 -16.19
CA GLN A 215 8.95 -13.84 -17.22
C GLN A 215 9.34 -12.47 -17.80
N ILE A 216 9.82 -11.54 -16.98
CA ILE A 216 10.31 -10.24 -17.45
C ILE A 216 11.56 -10.43 -18.32
N GLU A 217 12.47 -11.31 -17.92
CA GLU A 217 13.69 -11.58 -18.68
C GLU A 217 13.40 -12.21 -20.05
N THR A 218 12.39 -13.10 -20.13
CA THR A 218 11.97 -13.70 -21.39
C THR A 218 11.30 -12.69 -22.32
N LEU A 219 10.46 -11.79 -21.79
CA LEU A 219 9.85 -10.73 -22.59
C LEU A 219 10.88 -9.72 -23.12
N LEU A 220 11.89 -9.37 -22.32
CA LEU A 220 12.98 -8.50 -22.77
C LEU A 220 13.83 -9.16 -23.85
N LYS A 221 14.16 -10.45 -23.71
CA LYS A 221 14.90 -11.23 -24.73
C LYS A 221 14.12 -11.44 -26.02
N ALA A 222 12.78 -11.47 -25.97
CA ALA A 222 11.95 -11.61 -27.16
C ALA A 222 11.74 -10.28 -27.92
N SER A 223 12.10 -9.13 -27.32
CA SER A 223 11.88 -7.79 -27.88
C SER A 223 13.11 -7.13 -28.51
N GLY A 224 14.26 -7.80 -28.50
CA GLY A 224 15.51 -7.35 -29.14
C GLY A 224 15.96 -8.31 -30.22
#